data_AF-A0A4D6MU27-F1
#
_entry.id   AF-A0A4D6MU27-F1
#
_cell.length_a   1.000
_cell.length_b   1.000
_cell.length_c   1.000
_cell.angle_alpha   90.00
_cell.angle_beta   90.00
_cell.angle_gamma   90.00
#
_symmetry.space_group_name_H-M   'P 1'
#
loop_
_entity.id
_entity.type
_entity.pdbx_description
1 polymer ?
#
loop_
_entity_poly.entity_id
_entity_poly.type
_entity_poly.pdbx_seq_one_letter_code
_entity_poly.pdbx_strand_id
1 'polypeptide(L)'
;MSGTRHRRDEDGVSKNLKVKVKDARNLPNGLLVVVNYDDKYKPIGEAPSLLAGVCGQLATNCILFPISFERWSSVPDTCKDKV
;
A
#
# COMPACT_ATOMS: atom_id res chain seq x y z
N MET A 1 23.66 -15.59 6.99
CA MET A 1 22.32 -16.20 6.88
C MET A 1 21.72 -15.73 5.57
N SER A 2 21.46 -16.67 4.66
CA SER A 2 20.91 -16.40 3.33
C SER A 2 19.38 -16.31 3.43
N GLY A 3 18.78 -15.43 2.63
CA GLY A 3 17.33 -15.22 2.62
C GLY A 3 16.87 -14.20 1.59
N THR A 4 17.28 -14.32 0.34
CA THR A 4 16.69 -13.53 -0.76
C THR A 4 15.37 -14.18 -1.17
N ARG A 5 14.22 -13.59 -0.81
CA ARG A 5 12.94 -13.90 -1.46
C ARG A 5 12.48 -12.70 -2.27
N HIS A 6 12.93 -12.64 -3.51
CA HIS A 6 12.18 -11.96 -4.56
C HIS A 6 11.05 -12.90 -4.99
N ARG A 7 9.81 -12.63 -4.59
CA ARG A 7 8.69 -13.01 -5.47
C ARG A 7 8.64 -11.95 -6.55
N ARG A 8 9.18 -12.30 -7.71
CA ARG A 8 9.14 -11.53 -8.94
C ARG A 8 7.90 -11.99 -9.69
N ASP A 9 6.93 -11.11 -9.90
CA ASP A 9 5.89 -11.33 -10.90
C ASP A 9 6.56 -11.57 -12.27
N GLU A 10 6.03 -12.53 -13.02
CA GLU A 10 6.71 -13.31 -14.08
C GLU A 10 7.27 -12.48 -15.25
N ASP A 11 6.89 -11.20 -15.37
CA ASP A 11 7.29 -10.34 -16.50
C ASP A 11 8.27 -9.21 -16.16
N GLY A 12 8.54 -8.90 -14.88
CA GLY A 12 9.51 -7.86 -14.49
C GLY A 12 9.24 -6.43 -15.02
N VAL A 13 8.11 -6.20 -15.71
CA VAL A 13 7.73 -4.90 -16.27
C VAL A 13 7.07 -4.06 -15.18
N SER A 14 7.88 -3.26 -14.49
CA SER A 14 7.40 -2.20 -13.61
C SER A 14 6.80 -1.08 -14.45
N LYS A 15 5.48 -1.02 -14.61
CA LYS A 15 4.83 0.16 -15.20
C LYS A 15 4.82 1.29 -14.17
N ASN A 16 5.54 2.37 -14.47
CA ASN A 16 5.56 3.59 -13.65
C ASN A 16 4.28 4.39 -13.88
N LEU A 17 3.31 4.27 -12.96
CA LEU A 17 2.11 5.11 -12.98
C LEU A 17 2.31 6.32 -12.06
N LYS A 18 2.22 7.53 -12.62
CA LYS A 18 2.23 8.75 -11.83
C LYS A 18 0.87 8.96 -11.18
N VAL A 19 0.77 8.62 -9.90
CA VAL A 19 -0.45 8.73 -9.09
C VAL A 19 -0.34 9.92 -8.13
N LYS A 20 -1.40 10.70 -8.02
CA LYS A 20 -1.56 11.64 -6.91
C LYS A 20 -2.20 10.91 -5.74
N VAL A 21 -1.79 11.23 -4.52
CA VAL A 21 -2.30 10.62 -3.27
C VAL A 21 -3.84 10.54 -3.25
N LYS A 22 -4.52 11.63 -3.66
CA LYS A 22 -6.00 11.71 -3.74
C LYS A 22 -6.67 10.73 -4.71
N ASP A 23 -5.93 10.27 -5.72
CA ASP A 23 -6.41 9.39 -6.79
C ASP A 23 -6.00 7.93 -6.55
N ALA A 24 -5.22 7.65 -5.50
CA ALA A 24 -4.74 6.30 -5.18
C ALA A 24 -5.90 5.33 -4.90
N ARG A 25 -7.03 5.82 -4.39
CA ARG A 25 -8.25 5.01 -4.17
C ARG A 25 -8.96 4.57 -5.46
N ASN A 26 -8.69 5.24 -6.58
CA ASN A 26 -9.31 4.93 -7.87
C ASN A 26 -8.45 3.97 -8.70
N LEU A 27 -7.39 3.40 -8.10
CA LEU A 27 -6.51 2.50 -8.81
C LEU A 27 -7.18 1.15 -9.02
N PRO A 28 -6.93 0.52 -10.19
CA PRO A 28 -7.37 -0.86 -10.41
C PRO A 28 -6.78 -1.78 -9.34
N ASN A 29 -7.59 -2.75 -8.90
CA ASN A 29 -7.11 -3.83 -8.06
C ASN A 29 -5.94 -4.56 -8.75
N GLY A 30 -4.91 -4.91 -7.97
CA GLY A 30 -3.71 -5.58 -8.48
C GLY A 30 -2.54 -4.64 -8.83
N LEU A 31 -2.69 -3.32 -8.71
CA LEU A 31 -1.53 -2.42 -8.72
C LEU A 31 -0.89 -2.35 -7.33
N LEU A 32 0.44 -2.45 -7.30
CA LEU A 32 1.25 -2.39 -6.09
C LEU A 32 2.14 -1.14 -6.12
N VAL A 33 2.23 -0.45 -4.99
CA VAL A 33 3.26 0.58 -4.79
C VAL A 33 4.54 -0.12 -4.36
N VAL A 34 5.52 -0.18 -5.27
CA VAL A 34 6.84 -0.75 -4.98
C VAL A 34 7.72 0.33 -4.35
N VAL A 35 8.20 0.08 -3.14
CA VAL A 35 9.15 0.94 -2.44
C VAL A 35 10.53 0.33 -2.55
N ASN A 36 11.45 1.04 -3.20
CA ASN A 36 12.85 0.66 -3.25
C ASN A 36 13.58 1.17 -2.02
N TYR A 37 14.60 0.41 -1.58
CA TYR A 37 15.44 0.73 -0.44
C TYR A 37 16.91 0.77 -0.86
N ASP A 38 17.70 1.65 -0.24
CA ASP A 38 19.15 1.65 -0.38
C ASP A 38 19.81 0.54 0.48
N ASP A 39 21.13 0.38 0.36
CA ASP A 39 21.92 -0.59 1.14
C ASP A 39 21.87 -0.34 2.67
N LYS A 40 21.39 0.83 3.09
CA LYS A 40 21.16 1.22 4.49
C LYS A 40 19.70 1.08 4.90
N TYR A 41 18.89 0.36 4.10
CA TYR A 41 17.45 0.16 4.30
C TYR A 41 16.65 1.46 4.37
N LYS A 42 17.12 2.53 3.73
CA LYS A 42 16.39 3.79 3.62
C LYS A 42 15.51 3.75 2.38
N PRO A 43 14.23 4.10 2.50
CA PRO A 43 13.35 4.16 1.34
C PRO A 43 13.81 5.27 0.39
N ILE A 44 13.91 4.97 -0.91
CA ILE A 44 14.41 5.87 -1.95
C ILE A 44 13.35 6.15 -3.02
N GLY A 45 13.41 7.35 -3.61
CA GLY A 45 12.49 7.81 -4.65
C GLY A 45 11.19 8.41 -4.12
N GLU A 46 10.17 8.48 -4.99
CA GLU A 46 8.87 9.13 -4.71
C GLU A 46 7.80 8.15 -4.19
N ALA A 47 8.00 6.84 -4.35
CA ALA A 47 7.08 5.83 -3.83
C ALA A 47 6.85 5.88 -2.30
N PRO A 48 7.87 6.13 -1.45
CA PRO A 48 7.69 6.20 -0.01
C PRO A 48 6.80 7.38 0.42
N SER A 49 6.96 8.55 -0.21
CA SER A 49 6.16 9.73 0.10
C SER A 49 4.72 9.57 -0.37
N LEU A 50 4.51 8.92 -1.53
CA LEU A 50 3.19 8.53 -2.00
C LEU A 50 2.51 7.58 -1.02
N LEU A 51 3.21 6.52 -0.59
CA LEU A 51 2.69 5.53 0.35
C LEU A 51 2.31 6.19 1.69
N ALA A 52 3.18 7.03 2.24
CA ALA A 52 2.90 7.78 3.47
C ALA A 52 1.65 8.66 3.33
N GLY A 53 1.49 9.34 2.19
CA GLY A 53 0.31 10.15 1.90
C GLY A 53 -0.98 9.31 1.84
N VAL A 54 -0.92 8.15 1.18
CA VAL A 54 -2.07 7.23 1.07
C VAL A 54 -2.43 6.67 2.45
N CYS A 55 -1.45 6.23 3.24
CA CYS A 55 -1.66 5.79 4.61
C CYS A 55 -2.29 6.90 5.48
N GLY A 56 -1.87 8.16 5.31
CA GLY A 56 -2.48 9.29 6.00
C GLY A 56 -3.95 9.51 5.65
N GLN A 57 -4.31 9.35 4.36
CA GLN A 57 -5.71 9.42 3.93
C GLN A 57 -6.54 8.25 4.48
N LEU A 58 -5.98 7.04 4.46
CA LEU A 58 -6.62 5.85 5.02
C LEU A 58 -6.84 5.99 6.53
N ALA A 59 -5.86 6.48 7.27
CA ALA A 59 -5.95 6.70 8.71
C ALA A 59 -7.00 7.75 9.10
N THR A 60 -7.26 8.72 8.23
CA THR A 60 -8.28 9.76 8.46
C THR A 60 -9.71 9.22 8.29
N ASN A 61 -9.89 8.12 7.56
CA ASN A 61 -11.20 7.54 7.29
C ASN A 61 -11.27 6.10 7.77
N CYS A 62 -11.78 5.92 8.99
CA CYS A 62 -11.93 4.61 9.64
C CYS A 62 -12.85 3.63 8.89
N ILE A 63 -13.69 4.12 7.95
CA ILE A 63 -14.49 3.28 7.05
C ILE A 63 -13.60 2.61 6.00
N LEU A 64 -12.55 3.31 5.52
CA LEU A 64 -11.64 2.83 4.49
C LEU A 64 -10.54 1.94 5.06
N PHE A 65 -10.10 2.21 6.29
CA PHE A 65 -9.11 1.38 6.95
C PHE A 65 -9.40 1.31 8.46
N PRO A 66 -10.00 0.20 8.94
CA PRO A 66 -10.42 0.06 10.34
C PRO A 66 -9.24 -0.23 11.28
N ILE A 67 -8.23 0.64 11.28
CA ILE A 67 -7.00 0.49 12.12
C ILE A 67 -7.24 0.72 13.60
N SER A 68 -8.35 1.38 13.93
CA SER A 68 -8.76 1.65 15.30
C SER A 68 -9.24 0.40 16.03
N PHE A 69 -9.42 -0.72 15.31
CA PHE A 69 -9.86 -1.97 15.89
C PHE A 69 -8.66 -2.89 16.12
N GLU A 70 -8.50 -3.34 17.36
CA GLU A 70 -7.42 -4.25 17.76
C GLU A 70 -7.49 -5.60 17.04
N ARG A 71 -8.70 -6.04 16.67
CA ARG A 71 -8.97 -7.37 16.11
C ARG A 71 -9.92 -7.27 14.93
N TRP A 72 -9.69 -8.08 13.90
CA TRP A 72 -10.58 -8.18 12.74
C TRP A 72 -12.02 -8.54 13.11
N SER A 73 -12.19 -9.35 14.16
CA SER A 73 -13.51 -9.71 14.71
C SER A 73 -14.28 -8.53 15.29
N SER A 74 -13.58 -7.46 15.70
CA SER A 74 -14.18 -6.25 16.27
C SER A 74 -14.54 -5.22 15.21
N VAL A 75 -14.10 -5.42 13.96
CA VAL A 75 -14.42 -4.53 12.85
C VAL A 75 -15.90 -4.70 12.47
N PRO A 76 -16.69 -3.61 12.39
CA PRO A 76 -18.08 -3.66 11.95
C PRO A 76 -18.20 -4.25 10.55
N ASP A 77 -19.28 -4.99 10.26
CA ASP A 77 -19.49 -5.57 8.92
C ASP A 77 -19.62 -4.50 7.82
N THR A 78 -20.02 -3.28 8.18
CA THR A 78 -20.01 -2.08 7.31
C THR A 78 -18.62 -1.70 6.80
N CYS A 79 -17.56 -2.15 7.46
CA CYS A 79 -16.16 -1.92 7.10
C CYS A 79 -15.50 -3.19 6.52
N LYS A 80 -16.18 -4.35 6.58
CA LYS A 80 -15.66 -5.66 6.13
C LYS A 80 -16.12 -6.03 4.72
N ASP A 81 -17.16 -5.39 4.21
CA ASP A 81 -17.67 -5.67 2.88
C ASP A 81 -18.17 -4.42 2.16
N LYS A 82 -17.65 -4.23 0.95
CA LYS A 82 -18.39 -4.10 -0.31
C LYS A 82 -17.38 -4.20 -1.46
N VAL A 83 -17.05 -5.44 -1.85
CA VAL A 83 -16.46 -5.74 -3.16
C VAL A 83 -17.54 -5.81 -4.23
#